data_AF-A0A7W9V3W3-F1
#
_entry.id   AF-A0A7W9V3W3-F1
#
_cell.length_a   1.000
_cell.length_b   1.000
_cell.length_c   1.000
_cell.angle_alpha   90.00
_cell.angle_beta   90.00
_cell.angle_gamma   90.00
#
_symmetry.space_group_name_H-M   'P 1'
#
loop_
_entity.id
_entity.type
_entity.pdbx_description
1 polymer ?
#
loop_
_entity_poly.entity_id
_entity_poly.type
_entity_poly.pdbx_seq_one_letter_code
_entity_poly.pdbx_strand_id
1 'polypeptide(L)'
;MYSRSSEPVQFERDCAAVMVPQGDVVTLPAGSYGYITQALGGSYTVFVEGNLFRIAGKDGDAIGKEPPPGLELPDDAGDEQVEALIWQQLRTCFDPEIPFNIVDLGLIYDVTMHAREDGQRTVEVKMTLTAPGCGMGEILVDDVRSKLEMIPTIAEADVELVFDPPWGRHMMSEAARLETGML
;
A
#
# COMPACT_ATOMS: atom_id res chain seq x y z
N MET A 1 9.82 0.11 23.48
CA MET A 1 8.96 -0.85 24.20
C MET A 1 8.12 -1.53 23.14
N TYR A 2 8.52 -2.73 22.69
CA TYR A 2 7.91 -3.40 21.54
C TYR A 2 6.49 -3.86 21.90
N SER A 3 5.54 -3.60 20.99
CA SER A 3 4.12 -3.88 21.18
C SER A 3 3.86 -5.34 21.56
N ARG A 4 2.87 -5.58 22.42
CA ARG A 4 2.35 -6.90 22.84
C ARG A 4 1.72 -7.73 21.69
N SER A 5 1.88 -7.29 20.44
CA SER A 5 1.25 -7.85 19.23
C SER A 5 2.25 -8.47 18.24
N SER A 6 3.50 -8.67 18.62
CA SER A 6 4.53 -9.21 17.72
C SER A 6 4.35 -10.72 17.52
N GLU A 7 4.03 -11.13 16.29
CA GLU A 7 3.87 -12.52 15.92
C GLU A 7 5.21 -13.06 15.39
N PRO A 8 5.78 -14.14 15.98
CA PRO A 8 7.01 -14.72 15.48
C PRO A 8 6.79 -15.31 14.08
N VAL A 9 7.78 -15.16 13.22
CA VAL A 9 7.70 -15.67 11.85
C VAL A 9 9.03 -16.24 11.37
N GLN A 10 8.92 -17.26 10.53
CA GLN A 10 10.03 -17.87 9.80
C GLN A 10 9.72 -17.79 8.32
N PHE A 11 10.71 -17.36 7.53
CA PHE A 11 10.56 -17.28 6.08
C PHE A 11 10.59 -18.68 5.46
N GLU A 12 9.56 -19.05 4.72
CA GLU A 12 9.43 -20.37 4.07
C GLU A 12 10.19 -20.43 2.73
N ARG A 13 10.35 -19.28 2.08
CA ARG A 13 11.11 -19.09 0.83
C ARG A 13 11.84 -17.75 0.83
N ASP A 14 12.74 -17.59 -0.13
CA ASP A 14 13.34 -16.28 -0.41
C ASP A 14 12.24 -15.27 -0.77
N CYS A 15 12.32 -14.09 -0.15
CA CYS A 15 11.31 -13.05 -0.27
C CYS A 15 11.96 -11.71 -0.58
N ALA A 16 11.47 -11.03 -1.61
CA ALA A 16 11.78 -9.62 -1.81
C ALA A 16 11.10 -8.82 -0.68
N ALA A 17 11.85 -7.93 -0.04
CA ALA A 17 11.35 -7.07 1.01
C ALA A 17 12.00 -5.69 0.89
N VAL A 18 11.30 -4.67 1.35
CA VAL A 18 11.74 -3.27 1.29
C VAL A 18 12.17 -2.82 2.67
N MET A 19 13.39 -2.33 2.83
CA MET A 19 13.87 -1.81 4.10
C MET A 19 13.15 -0.49 4.44
N VAL A 20 12.62 -0.38 5.66
CA VAL A 20 11.92 0.83 6.14
C VAL A 20 12.83 1.57 7.14
N PRO A 21 13.09 2.89 6.96
CA PRO A 21 12.50 3.82 5.98
C PRO A 21 13.31 4.02 4.69
N GLN A 22 14.44 3.32 4.50
CA GLN A 22 15.35 3.61 3.37
C GLN A 22 14.73 3.40 1.97
N GLY A 23 13.81 2.44 1.81
CA GLY A 23 13.23 2.07 0.52
C GLY A 23 14.07 1.06 -0.28
N ASP A 24 15.23 0.64 0.23
CA ASP A 24 16.09 -0.33 -0.46
C ASP A 24 15.43 -1.72 -0.54
N VAL A 25 15.37 -2.27 -1.75
CA VAL A 25 14.89 -3.64 -1.98
C VAL A 25 15.99 -4.64 -1.65
N VAL A 26 15.69 -5.57 -0.75
CA VAL A 26 16.57 -6.65 -0.34
C VAL A 26 15.87 -8.00 -0.47
N THR A 27 16.64 -9.08 -0.53
CA THR A 27 16.10 -10.44 -0.46
C THR A 27 16.34 -10.99 0.94
N LEU A 28 15.26 -11.31 1.65
CA LEU A 28 15.32 -12.05 2.91
C LEU A 28 15.34 -13.55 2.58
N PRO A 29 16.40 -14.29 2.98
CA PRO A 29 16.55 -15.69 2.60
C PRO A 29 15.55 -16.60 3.35
N ALA A 30 15.21 -17.72 2.73
CA ALA A 30 14.46 -18.79 3.37
C ALA A 30 15.15 -19.22 4.68
N GLY A 31 14.35 -19.41 5.73
CA GLY A 31 14.82 -19.75 7.07
C GLY A 31 15.20 -18.55 7.95
N SER A 32 15.17 -17.32 7.43
CA SER A 32 15.26 -16.11 8.27
C SER A 32 14.16 -16.08 9.33
N TYR A 33 14.49 -15.59 10.51
CA TYR A 33 13.56 -15.45 11.63
C TYR A 33 13.35 -13.98 11.98
N GLY A 34 12.11 -13.64 12.31
CA GLY A 34 11.75 -12.30 12.74
C GLY A 34 10.42 -12.26 13.48
N TYR A 35 9.88 -11.06 13.57
CA TYR A 35 8.57 -10.82 14.14
C TYR A 35 7.76 -9.94 13.21
N ILE A 36 6.53 -10.35 12.87
CA ILE A 36 5.57 -9.46 12.24
C ILE A 36 5.19 -8.42 13.29
N THR A 37 5.50 -7.16 13.01
CA THR A 37 5.19 -6.03 13.88
C THR A 37 3.88 -5.37 13.49
N GLN A 38 3.53 -5.43 12.20
CA GLN A 38 2.30 -4.87 11.63
C GLN A 38 1.81 -5.73 10.46
N ALA A 39 0.49 -5.83 10.33
CA ALA A 39 -0.18 -6.39 9.17
C ALA A 39 -1.30 -5.42 8.78
N LEU A 40 -1.05 -4.57 7.79
CA LEU A 40 -1.92 -3.45 7.42
C LEU A 40 -2.18 -3.48 5.91
N GLY A 41 -3.46 -3.47 5.54
CA GLY A 41 -3.88 -3.29 4.15
C GLY A 41 -3.32 -4.34 3.19
N GLY A 42 -3.21 -5.58 3.66
CA GLY A 42 -2.64 -6.69 2.90
C GLY A 42 -1.11 -6.73 2.87
N SER A 43 -0.38 -5.74 3.41
CA SER A 43 1.09 -5.77 3.52
C SER A 43 1.54 -6.10 4.94
N TYR A 44 2.77 -6.60 5.08
CA TYR A 44 3.33 -7.03 6.36
C TYR A 44 4.63 -6.28 6.64
N THR A 45 4.76 -5.73 7.84
CA THR A 45 6.04 -5.20 8.34
C THR A 45 6.64 -6.23 9.29
N VAL A 46 7.86 -6.65 8.99
CA VAL A 46 8.61 -7.62 9.81
C VAL A 46 9.86 -6.97 10.39
N PHE A 47 10.22 -7.38 11.60
CA PHE A 47 11.46 -7.02 12.25
C PHE A 47 12.43 -8.20 12.19
N VAL A 48 13.54 -8.02 11.47
CA VAL A 48 14.57 -9.04 11.24
C VAL A 48 15.94 -8.41 11.50
N GLU A 49 16.74 -9.03 12.37
CA GLU A 49 18.12 -8.62 12.67
C GLU A 49 18.31 -7.12 13.01
N GLY A 50 17.34 -6.50 13.69
CA GLY A 50 17.44 -5.09 14.08
C GLY A 50 16.82 -4.10 13.08
N ASN A 51 16.37 -4.57 11.92
CA ASN A 51 15.83 -3.75 10.85
C ASN A 51 14.35 -4.06 10.61
N LEU A 52 13.62 -3.06 10.10
CA LEU A 52 12.23 -3.22 9.65
C LEU A 52 12.20 -3.43 8.14
N PHE A 53 11.41 -4.40 7.71
CA PHE A 53 11.20 -4.70 6.31
C PHE A 53 9.72 -4.79 6.01
N ARG A 54 9.29 -4.17 4.92
CA ARG A 54 7.95 -4.29 4.36
C ARG A 54 7.93 -5.42 3.32
N ILE A 55 6.96 -6.31 3.45
CA ILE A 55 6.65 -7.41 2.54
C ILE A 55 5.32 -7.08 1.86
N ALA A 56 5.30 -7.17 0.53
CA ALA A 56 4.09 -6.96 -0.25
C ALA A 56 3.07 -8.09 0.02
N GLY A 57 1.77 -7.80 -0.09
CA GLY A 57 0.75 -8.81 0.22
C GLY A 57 0.76 -10.05 -0.66
N LYS A 58 1.14 -9.88 -1.92
CA LYS A 58 1.36 -10.99 -2.86
C LYS A 58 2.45 -11.97 -2.41
N ASP A 59 3.36 -11.53 -1.53
CA ASP A 59 4.45 -12.31 -0.97
C ASP A 59 4.17 -12.75 0.49
N GLY A 60 2.94 -12.60 0.97
CA GLY A 60 2.54 -13.03 2.32
C GLY A 60 2.77 -14.53 2.56
N ASP A 61 2.71 -15.35 1.51
CA ASP A 61 3.00 -16.78 1.56
C ASP A 61 4.43 -17.06 2.05
N ALA A 62 5.39 -16.18 1.75
CA ALA A 62 6.78 -16.34 2.18
C ALA A 62 6.94 -16.31 3.71
N ILE A 63 5.96 -15.76 4.42
CA ILE A 63 5.94 -15.65 5.88
C ILE A 63 4.78 -16.44 6.51
N GLY A 64 4.24 -17.43 5.78
CA GLY A 64 3.16 -18.30 6.25
C GLY A 64 1.80 -17.61 6.37
N LYS A 65 1.61 -16.48 5.68
CA LYS A 65 0.32 -15.79 5.59
C LYS A 65 -0.37 -16.12 4.28
N GLU A 66 -1.69 -16.21 4.31
CA GLU A 66 -2.46 -16.36 3.09
C GLU A 66 -2.40 -15.05 2.30
N PRO A 67 -2.08 -15.09 1.00
CA PRO A 67 -2.19 -13.90 0.16
C PRO A 67 -3.65 -13.42 0.18
N PRO A 68 -3.89 -12.10 0.08
CA PRO A 68 -5.24 -11.57 0.10
C PRO A 68 -6.10 -12.22 -1.00
N PRO A 69 -7.37 -12.53 -0.72
CA PRO A 69 -8.26 -13.08 -1.73
C PRO A 69 -8.36 -12.11 -2.92
N GLY A 70 -8.50 -12.67 -4.12
CA GLY A 70 -8.70 -11.88 -5.34
C GLY A 70 -9.94 -10.99 -5.22
N LEU A 71 -9.90 -9.83 -5.88
CA LEU A 71 -11.03 -8.91 -5.88
C LEU A 71 -12.14 -9.45 -6.78
N GLU A 72 -13.36 -9.49 -6.26
CA GLU A 72 -14.55 -9.89 -7.01
C GLU A 72 -15.27 -8.64 -7.52
N LEU A 73 -15.61 -8.66 -8.81
CA LEU A 73 -16.42 -7.63 -9.45
C LEU A 73 -17.49 -8.35 -10.30
N PRO A 74 -18.78 -7.96 -10.21
CA PRO A 74 -19.82 -8.49 -11.08
C PRO A 74 -19.47 -8.30 -12.56
N ASP A 75 -19.83 -9.26 -13.42
CA ASP A 75 -19.56 -9.19 -14.87
C ASP A 75 -20.24 -7.98 -15.53
N ASP A 76 -21.33 -7.48 -14.96
CA ASP A 76 -22.10 -6.31 -15.39
C ASP A 76 -21.78 -5.03 -14.61
N ALA A 77 -20.67 -5.01 -13.88
CA ALA A 77 -20.30 -3.86 -13.07
C ALA A 77 -20.10 -2.59 -13.91
N GLY A 78 -20.87 -1.56 -13.57
CA GLY A 78 -20.76 -0.23 -14.14
C GLY A 78 -19.59 0.56 -13.55
N ASP A 79 -19.29 1.70 -14.16
CA ASP A 79 -18.16 2.56 -13.78
C ASP A 79 -18.20 3.00 -12.31
N GLU A 80 -19.38 3.27 -11.75
CA GLU A 80 -19.55 3.65 -10.33
C GLU A 80 -19.09 2.55 -9.37
N GLN A 81 -19.32 1.28 -9.71
CA GLN A 81 -18.90 0.13 -8.88
C GLN A 81 -17.40 -0.08 -8.95
N VAL A 82 -16.80 0.11 -10.14
CA VAL A 82 -15.35 0.07 -10.33
C VAL A 82 -14.69 1.21 -9.57
N GLU A 83 -15.22 2.42 -9.66
CA GLU A 83 -14.72 3.59 -8.93
C GLU A 83 -14.80 3.39 -7.41
N ALA A 84 -15.92 2.86 -6.90
CA ALA A 84 -16.03 2.51 -5.48
C ALA A 84 -14.96 1.50 -5.05
N LEU A 85 -14.67 0.50 -5.89
CA LEU A 85 -13.65 -0.51 -5.61
C LEU A 85 -12.23 0.07 -5.67
N ILE A 86 -11.94 0.99 -6.60
CA ILE A 86 -10.69 1.76 -6.66
C ILE A 86 -10.46 2.48 -5.33
N TRP A 87 -11.45 3.24 -4.86
CA TRP A 87 -11.37 3.96 -3.59
C TRP A 87 -11.26 3.04 -2.37
N GLN A 88 -11.84 1.84 -2.43
CA GLN A 88 -11.67 0.81 -1.42
C GLN A 88 -10.22 0.29 -1.41
N GLN A 89 -9.65 0.00 -2.58
CA GLN A 89 -8.25 -0.45 -2.69
C GLN A 89 -7.26 0.61 -2.23
N LEU A 90 -7.46 1.88 -2.61
CA LEU A 90 -6.61 2.99 -2.15
C LEU A 90 -6.61 3.12 -0.62
N ARG A 91 -7.74 2.85 0.07
CA ARG A 91 -7.81 2.83 1.54
C ARG A 91 -7.06 1.66 2.17
N THR A 92 -6.72 0.63 1.40
CA THR A 92 -5.82 -0.44 1.86
C THR A 92 -4.35 -0.10 1.65
N CYS A 93 -4.00 1.00 0.99
CA CYS A 93 -2.62 1.46 0.92
C CYS A 93 -2.29 2.28 2.16
N PHE A 94 -1.21 1.91 2.86
CA PHE A 94 -0.78 2.55 4.10
C PHE A 94 0.58 3.21 3.90
N ASP A 95 0.76 4.38 4.49
CA ASP A 95 2.07 5.00 4.57
C ASP A 95 2.95 4.20 5.55
N PRO A 96 4.17 3.79 5.16
CA PRO A 96 5.03 2.94 5.97
C PRO A 96 5.71 3.70 7.12
N GLU A 97 5.81 5.04 7.05
CA GLU A 97 6.36 5.87 8.11
C GLU A 97 5.28 6.31 9.10
N ILE A 98 4.08 6.60 8.59
CA ILE A 98 2.88 6.95 9.37
C ILE A 98 1.86 5.84 9.11
N PRO A 99 1.66 4.87 10.02
CA PRO A 99 0.87 3.66 9.80
C PRO A 99 -0.64 3.94 9.73
N PHE A 100 -1.05 4.70 8.73
CA PHE A 100 -2.39 5.18 8.43
C PHE A 100 -2.63 5.11 6.92
N ASN A 101 -3.88 4.99 6.50
CA ASN A 101 -4.18 4.84 5.07
C ASN A 101 -3.99 6.15 4.31
N ILE A 102 -3.50 6.06 3.08
CA ILE A 102 -3.09 7.22 2.27
C ILE A 102 -4.27 8.12 1.87
N VAL A 103 -5.48 7.56 1.81
CA VAL A 103 -6.71 8.31 1.48
C VAL A 103 -7.05 9.25 2.63
N ASP A 104 -7.12 8.74 3.85
CA ASP A 104 -7.45 9.53 5.03
C ASP A 104 -6.30 10.44 5.47
N LEU A 105 -5.05 10.12 5.10
CA LEU A 105 -3.93 11.05 5.19
C LEU A 105 -4.05 12.22 4.20
N GLY A 106 -4.94 12.14 3.22
CA GLY A 106 -5.11 13.16 2.18
C GLY A 106 -3.96 13.18 1.17
N LEU A 107 -3.35 12.03 0.90
CA LEU A 107 -2.25 11.92 -0.07
C LEU A 107 -2.73 11.72 -1.50
N ILE A 108 -4.00 11.31 -1.70
CA ILE A 108 -4.61 11.18 -3.03
C ILE A 108 -5.25 12.51 -3.41
N TYR A 109 -4.78 13.12 -4.49
CA TYR A 109 -5.28 14.41 -5.00
C TYR A 109 -6.32 14.24 -6.09
N ASP A 110 -6.11 13.27 -6.97
CA ASP A 110 -7.01 13.01 -8.09
C ASP A 110 -6.99 11.54 -8.48
N VAL A 111 -8.14 11.04 -8.92
CA VAL A 111 -8.32 9.69 -9.45
C VAL A 111 -9.23 9.81 -10.66
N THR A 112 -8.69 9.57 -11.85
CA THR A 112 -9.43 9.63 -13.10
C THR A 112 -9.43 8.25 -13.76
N MET A 113 -10.59 7.81 -14.22
CA MET A 113 -10.77 6.52 -14.90
C MET A 113 -11.12 6.74 -16.36
N HIS A 114 -10.45 6.01 -17.25
CA HIS A 114 -10.69 6.07 -18.69
C HIS A 114 -11.10 4.71 -19.23
N ALA A 115 -12.18 4.68 -20.00
CA ALA A 115 -12.60 3.48 -20.72
C ALA A 115 -11.70 3.24 -21.94
N ARG A 116 -11.33 1.98 -22.15
CA ARG A 116 -10.59 1.51 -23.34
C ARG A 116 -11.54 0.88 -24.35
N GLU A 117 -11.10 0.80 -25.60
CA GLU A 117 -11.87 0.19 -26.70
C GLU A 117 -12.11 -1.31 -26.53
N ASP A 118 -11.27 -2.00 -25.75
CA ASP A 118 -11.35 -3.44 -25.44
C ASP A 118 -12.31 -3.76 -24.26
N GLY A 119 -13.00 -2.75 -23.72
CA GLY A 119 -13.89 -2.90 -22.56
C GLY A 119 -13.17 -2.93 -21.22
N GLN A 120 -11.83 -2.79 -21.20
CA GLN A 120 -11.07 -2.56 -19.99
C GLN A 120 -10.99 -1.07 -19.65
N ARG A 121 -10.31 -0.74 -18.55
CA ARG A 121 -10.16 0.62 -18.04
C ARG A 121 -8.70 0.90 -17.71
N THR A 122 -8.29 2.14 -17.86
CA THR A 122 -7.05 2.66 -17.25
C THR A 122 -7.42 3.61 -16.12
N VAL A 123 -6.57 3.67 -15.10
CA VAL A 123 -6.74 4.60 -13.98
C VAL A 123 -5.51 5.47 -13.87
N GLU A 124 -5.72 6.77 -13.80
CA GLU A 124 -4.69 7.76 -13.51
C GLU A 124 -4.89 8.25 -12.07
N VAL A 125 -3.86 8.14 -11.24
CA VAL A 125 -3.87 8.62 -9.86
C VAL A 125 -2.80 9.68 -9.70
N LYS A 126 -3.18 10.86 -9.22
CA LYS A 126 -2.24 11.88 -8.74
C LYS A 126 -2.18 11.82 -7.24
N MET A 127 -0.98 11.58 -6.71
CA MET A 127 -0.78 11.52 -5.28
C MET A 127 0.48 12.26 -4.84
N THR A 128 0.59 12.53 -3.56
CA THR A 128 1.72 13.21 -2.96
C THR A 128 2.30 12.40 -1.79
N LEU A 129 3.36 12.92 -1.17
CA LEU A 129 3.98 12.33 0.01
C LEU A 129 3.91 13.30 1.18
N THR A 130 3.98 12.76 2.39
CA THR A 130 4.02 13.56 3.63
C THR A 130 5.31 14.38 3.75
N ALA A 131 6.40 13.92 3.12
CA ALA A 131 7.65 14.65 2.99
C ALA A 131 8.31 14.43 1.61
N PRO A 132 8.87 15.49 0.98
CA PRO A 132 9.61 15.35 -0.26
C PRO A 132 10.92 14.57 -0.03
N GLY A 133 11.23 13.65 -0.94
CA GLY A 133 12.48 12.86 -0.89
C GLY A 133 12.45 11.64 0.05
N CYS A 134 11.26 11.18 0.47
CA CYS A 134 11.12 9.92 1.20
C CYS A 134 11.49 8.75 0.28
N GLY A 135 12.44 7.89 0.71
CA GLY A 135 12.85 6.69 -0.03
C GLY A 135 11.71 5.69 -0.26
N MET A 136 10.63 5.80 0.52
CA MET A 136 9.43 4.97 0.39
C MET A 136 8.44 5.46 -0.67
N GLY A 137 8.66 6.63 -1.30
CA GLY A 137 7.74 7.19 -2.28
C GLY A 137 7.46 6.26 -3.46
N GLU A 138 8.52 5.76 -4.09
CA GLU A 138 8.42 4.79 -5.20
C GLU A 138 7.74 3.48 -4.79
N ILE A 139 7.97 3.05 -3.55
CA ILE A 139 7.38 1.83 -2.99
C ILE A 139 5.88 2.00 -2.76
N LEU A 140 5.46 3.19 -2.35
CA LEU A 140 4.06 3.52 -2.17
C LEU A 140 3.34 3.65 -3.52
N VAL A 141 4.00 4.24 -4.51
CA VAL A 141 3.52 4.29 -5.91
C VAL A 141 3.32 2.88 -6.45
N ASP A 142 4.29 1.99 -6.26
CA ASP A 142 4.18 0.59 -6.70
C ASP A 142 3.08 -0.19 -5.95
N ASP A 143 2.89 0.07 -4.65
CA ASP A 143 1.79 -0.53 -3.88
C ASP A 143 0.42 -0.10 -4.40
N VAL A 144 0.25 1.21 -4.68
CA VAL A 144 -0.98 1.75 -5.27
C VAL A 144 -1.22 1.14 -6.64
N ARG A 145 -0.23 1.18 -7.54
CA ARG A 145 -0.33 0.59 -8.88
C ARG A 145 -0.73 -0.88 -8.81
N SER A 146 0.03 -1.67 -8.07
CA SER A 146 -0.20 -3.12 -7.93
C SER A 146 -1.60 -3.43 -7.41
N LYS A 147 -2.11 -2.64 -6.46
CA LYS A 147 -3.46 -2.84 -5.90
C LYS A 147 -4.58 -2.46 -6.85
N LEU A 148 -4.40 -1.40 -7.63
CA LEU A 148 -5.38 -1.03 -8.65
C LEU A 148 -5.41 -2.04 -9.80
N GLU A 149 -4.26 -2.53 -10.23
CA GLU A 149 -4.16 -3.56 -11.28
C GLU A 149 -4.72 -4.94 -10.87
N MET A 150 -4.94 -5.18 -9.57
CA MET A 150 -5.65 -6.36 -9.08
C MET A 150 -7.18 -6.26 -9.26
N ILE A 151 -7.73 -5.09 -9.56
CA ILE A 151 -9.17 -4.91 -9.77
C ILE A 151 -9.55 -5.48 -11.15
N PRO A 152 -10.53 -6.39 -11.23
CA PRO A 152 -11.03 -6.87 -12.52
C PRO A 152 -11.45 -5.70 -13.40
N THR A 153 -11.16 -5.79 -14.70
CA THR A 153 -11.39 -4.75 -15.72
C THR A 153 -10.40 -3.57 -15.73
N ILE A 154 -9.52 -3.42 -14.75
CA ILE A 154 -8.39 -2.47 -14.85
C ILE A 154 -7.24 -3.13 -15.59
N ALA A 155 -6.83 -2.53 -16.70
CA ALA A 155 -5.71 -3.01 -17.51
C ALA A 155 -4.37 -2.42 -17.05
N GLU A 156 -4.39 -1.18 -16.58
CA GLU A 156 -3.21 -0.40 -16.26
C GLU A 156 -3.56 0.70 -15.27
N ALA A 157 -2.67 0.94 -14.30
CA ALA A 157 -2.76 2.06 -13.38
C ALA A 157 -1.51 2.94 -13.49
N ASP A 158 -1.69 4.19 -13.93
CA ASP A 158 -0.66 5.21 -13.89
C ASP A 158 -0.77 6.00 -12.58
N VAL A 159 0.36 6.17 -11.90
CA VAL A 159 0.43 6.78 -10.58
C VAL A 159 1.52 7.83 -10.60
N GLU A 160 1.12 9.10 -10.59
CA GLU A 160 1.99 10.26 -10.67
C GLU A 160 2.21 10.86 -9.27
N LEU A 161 3.48 11.06 -8.91
CA LEU A 161 3.86 11.82 -7.72
C LEU A 161 3.90 13.32 -8.03
N VAL A 162 2.99 14.06 -7.41
CA VAL A 162 2.90 15.52 -7.49
C VAL A 162 3.26 16.17 -6.15
N PHE A 163 4.00 17.27 -6.20
CA PHE A 163 4.42 18.03 -5.00
C PHE A 163 3.81 19.43 -4.92
N ASP A 164 2.95 19.78 -5.90
CA ASP A 164 2.19 21.03 -5.93
C ASP A 164 0.69 20.70 -6.10
N PRO A 165 -0.19 21.09 -5.17
CA PRO A 165 0.12 21.77 -3.91
C PRO A 165 0.95 20.90 -2.95
N PRO A 166 1.79 21.50 -2.08
CA PRO A 166 2.50 20.73 -1.06
C PRO A 166 1.52 20.15 -0.05
N TRP A 167 1.74 18.91 0.37
CA TRP A 167 0.93 18.29 1.38
C TRP A 167 0.98 19.05 2.71
N GLY A 168 -0.14 19.08 3.42
CA GLY A 168 -0.18 19.58 4.79
C GLY A 168 -1.25 18.88 5.62
N ARG A 169 -1.06 18.87 6.94
CA ARG A 169 -1.97 18.23 7.92
C ARG A 169 -3.44 18.62 7.81
N HIS A 170 -3.75 19.76 7.18
CA HIS A 170 -5.11 20.21 6.93
C HIS A 170 -5.83 19.38 5.86
N MET A 171 -5.10 18.59 5.07
CA MET A 171 -5.62 17.65 4.06
C MET A 171 -6.05 16.32 4.68
N MET A 172 -5.62 16.03 5.92
CA MET A 172 -5.98 14.81 6.63
C MET A 172 -7.45 14.83 7.07
N SER A 173 -8.09 13.66 7.09
CA SER A 173 -9.40 13.50 7.72
C SER A 173 -9.32 13.78 9.23
N GLU A 174 -10.45 14.15 9.84
CA GLU A 174 -10.51 14.40 11.29
C GLU A 174 -10.10 13.17 12.10
N ALA A 175 -10.54 11.98 11.67
CA ALA A 175 -10.15 10.71 12.27
C ALA A 175 -8.63 10.48 12.17
N ALA A 176 -8.03 10.72 11.00
CA ALA A 176 -6.59 10.56 10.82
C ALA A 176 -5.78 11.51 11.70
N ARG A 177 -6.22 12.77 11.87
CA ARG A 177 -5.53 13.73 12.77
C ARG A 177 -5.59 13.30 14.22
N LEU A 178 -6.73 12.74 14.64
CA LEU A 178 -6.92 12.27 16.01
C LEU A 178 -6.06 11.04 16.30
N GLU A 179 -6.07 10.05 15.42
CA GLU A 179 -5.35 8.79 15.61
C GLU A 179 -3.83 8.94 15.51
N THR A 180 -3.34 9.82 14.63
CA THR A 180 -1.91 10.11 14.51
C THR A 180 -1.39 11.10 15.56
N GLY A 181 -2.28 11.67 16.39
CA GLY A 181 -1.92 12.67 17.40
C GLY A 181 -1.47 14.01 16.82
N MET A 182 -1.86 14.32 15.58
CA MET A 182 -1.49 15.54 14.84
C MET A 182 -2.59 16.62 14.89
N LEU A 183 -3.33 16.67 16.00
CA LEU A 183 -4.48 17.56 16.19
C LEU A 183 -4.07 18.95 16.69
#